data_AF-A0A3C0PFM1-F1
#
_entry.id   AF-A0A3C0PFM1-F1
#
_cell.length_a   1.000
_cell.length_b   1.000
_cell.length_c   1.000
_cell.angle_alpha   90.00
_cell.angle_beta   90.00
_cell.angle_gamma   90.00
#
_symmetry.space_group_name_H-M   'P 1'
#
loop_
_entity.id
_entity.type
_entity.pdbx_description
1 polymer ?
#
loop_
_entity_poly.entity_id
_entity_poly.type
_entity_poly.pdbx_seq_one_letter_code
_entity_poly.pdbx_strand_id
1 'polypeptide(L)'
;MNKNGDSLYPNNSLKIHDVPESNATVPESKTIKTHATLPTSFDLRSYNSYNYVTPIIDQGSCGACYAFATIACAENAFNWVNNAYANNRKSFSQNFLKQCERTVSP
;
A
#
# COMPACT_ATOMS: atom_id res chain seq x y z
N MET A 1 -6.47 4.93 -4.29
CA MET A 1 -7.43 5.91 -4.83
C MET A 1 -8.57 6.13 -3.83
N ASN A 2 -9.28 7.27 -3.89
CA ASN A 2 -10.54 7.51 -3.15
C ASN A 2 -11.72 6.80 -3.85
N LYS A 3 -12.95 6.93 -3.31
CA LYS A 3 -14.14 6.17 -3.75
C LYS A 3 -14.54 6.49 -5.20
N ASN A 4 -13.97 7.54 -5.78
CA ASN A 4 -14.23 8.03 -7.13
C ASN A 4 -13.10 7.70 -8.11
N GLY A 5 -12.07 6.96 -7.68
CA GLY A 5 -10.92 6.61 -8.52
C GLY A 5 -9.79 7.64 -8.52
N ASP A 6 -9.90 8.74 -7.78
CA ASP A 6 -8.84 9.75 -7.69
C ASP A 6 -7.68 9.26 -6.82
N SER A 7 -6.47 9.76 -7.04
CA SER A 7 -5.36 9.56 -6.09
C SER A 7 -5.80 9.92 -4.65
N LEU A 8 -5.47 9.10 -3.66
CA LEU A 8 -5.68 9.45 -2.24
C LEU A 8 -4.86 10.69 -1.82
N TYR A 9 -3.93 11.11 -2.67
CA TYR A 9 -3.18 12.34 -2.56
C TYR A 9 -3.56 13.24 -3.76
N PRO A 10 -4.63 14.05 -3.66
CA PRO A 10 -4.80 15.18 -4.56
C PRO A 10 -3.66 16.18 -4.30
N ASN A 11 -3.14 16.79 -5.36
CA ASN A 11 -2.06 17.77 -5.29
C ASN A 11 -2.59 19.10 -4.69
N ASN A 12 -2.96 19.09 -3.41
CA ASN A 12 -3.02 20.33 -2.66
C ASN A 12 -1.61 20.67 -2.20
N SER A 13 -1.30 21.97 -2.17
CA SER A 13 -0.04 22.56 -1.71
C SER A 13 -0.28 23.21 -0.34
N LEU A 14 0.56 22.93 0.66
CA LEU A 14 0.36 23.39 2.04
C LEU A 14 0.98 24.77 2.03
N LYS A 15 0.22 25.79 2.47
CA LYS A 15 0.87 27.04 2.84
C LYS A 15 1.57 26.79 4.17
N ILE A 16 2.89 26.73 4.12
CA ILE A 16 3.74 26.66 5.31
C ILE A 16 3.69 28.04 5.97
N HIS A 17 2.80 28.22 6.94
CA HIS A 17 2.91 29.31 7.90
C HIS A 17 3.80 28.78 9.02
N ASP A 18 4.94 29.43 9.28
CA ASP A 18 5.90 29.18 10.38
C ASP A 18 7.28 28.58 10.00
N VAL A 19 7.82 28.89 8.81
CA VAL A 19 9.30 28.88 8.65
C VAL A 19 9.79 30.31 8.90
N PRO A 20 10.62 30.56 9.93
CA PRO A 20 11.22 31.87 10.09
C PRO A 20 12.11 32.12 8.86
N GLU A 21 11.83 33.24 8.19
CA GLU A 21 12.45 33.67 6.93
C GLU A 21 13.95 33.90 7.13
N SER A 22 14.76 32.84 7.02
CA SER A 22 16.21 32.99 6.92
C SER A 22 16.55 33.21 5.46
N ASN A 23 17.09 34.40 5.15
CA ASN A 23 17.53 34.92 3.84
C ASN A 23 18.59 34.05 3.12
N ALA A 24 18.32 32.78 2.87
CA ALA A 24 19.06 31.97 1.91
C ALA A 24 18.32 32.00 0.58
N THR A 25 19.01 32.32 -0.51
CA THR A 25 18.49 32.18 -1.87
C THR A 25 18.15 30.71 -2.13
N VAL A 26 16.92 30.29 -1.84
CA VAL A 26 16.44 28.91 -2.05
C VAL A 26 16.13 28.73 -3.54
N PRO A 27 16.84 27.87 -4.28
CA PRO A 27 16.43 27.50 -5.63
C PRO A 27 15.07 26.80 -5.55
N GLU A 28 14.12 27.27 -6.38
CA GLU A 28 12.78 26.72 -6.67
C GLU A 28 12.18 25.82 -5.58
N SER A 29 11.21 26.37 -4.83
CA SER A 29 10.51 25.69 -3.74
C SER A 29 10.10 24.27 -4.13
N LYS A 30 10.72 23.27 -3.51
CA LYS A 30 10.27 21.88 -3.60
C LYS A 30 8.85 21.82 -3.05
N THR A 31 7.84 21.78 -3.94
CA THR A 31 6.42 21.69 -3.58
C THR A 31 6.18 20.50 -2.67
N ILE A 32 6.01 20.75 -1.37
CA ILE A 32 5.70 19.71 -0.39
C ILE A 32 4.22 19.36 -0.55
N LYS A 33 3.94 18.15 -1.06
CA LYS A 33 2.58 17.62 -1.17
C LYS A 33 1.94 17.55 0.21
N THR A 34 0.77 18.13 0.34
CA THR A 34 0.01 18.10 1.59
C THR A 34 -0.63 16.76 1.79
N HIS A 35 -0.59 16.24 3.01
CA HIS A 35 -1.46 15.12 3.36
C HIS A 35 -2.91 15.55 3.17
N ALA A 36 -3.61 14.84 2.29
CA ALA A 36 -5.06 14.91 2.19
C ALA A 36 -5.69 14.50 3.53
N THR A 37 -6.86 15.04 3.85
CA THR A 37 -7.62 14.59 5.03
C THR A 37 -7.90 13.09 4.90
N LEU A 38 -7.36 12.30 5.83
CA LEU A 38 -7.57 10.85 5.87
C LEU A 38 -9.03 10.53 6.24
N PRO A 39 -9.60 9.43 5.71
CA PRO A 39 -10.92 9.00 6.13
C PRO A 39 -10.93 8.58 7.60
N THR A 40 -12.07 8.74 8.27
CA THR A 40 -12.27 8.29 9.66
C THR A 40 -12.24 6.76 9.83
N SER A 41 -12.41 6.03 8.73
CA SER A 41 -12.30 4.56 8.68
C SER A 41 -11.83 4.11 7.29
N PHE A 42 -11.03 3.05 7.24
CA PHE A 42 -10.57 2.45 5.99
C PHE A 42 -10.48 0.92 6.14
N ASP A 43 -11.09 0.18 5.21
CA ASP A 43 -11.03 -1.28 5.15
C ASP A 43 -11.05 -1.74 3.69
N LEU A 44 -9.95 -2.37 3.24
CA LEU A 44 -9.82 -2.93 1.88
C LEU A 44 -10.76 -4.12 1.63
N ARG A 45 -11.32 -4.71 2.68
CA ARG A 45 -12.27 -5.83 2.58
C ARG A 45 -13.67 -5.37 2.19
N SER A 46 -13.98 -4.09 2.33
CA SER A 46 -15.30 -3.51 2.08
C SER A 46 -15.22 -2.14 1.39
N TYR A 47 -14.12 -1.88 0.69
CA TYR A 47 -13.90 -0.62 0.03
C TYR A 47 -14.79 -0.47 -1.20
N ASN A 48 -15.69 0.53 -1.18
CA ASN A 48 -16.66 0.78 -2.24
C ASN A 48 -17.47 -0.47 -2.62
N SER A 49 -17.87 -1.26 -1.61
CA SER A 49 -18.59 -2.53 -1.77
C SER A 49 -17.77 -3.67 -2.39
N TYR A 50 -16.46 -3.51 -2.55
CA TYR A 50 -15.55 -4.55 -3.05
C TYR A 50 -14.57 -5.02 -1.97
N ASN A 51 -14.21 -6.31 -2.08
CA ASN A 51 -13.18 -6.94 -1.27
C ASN A 51 -11.95 -7.26 -2.12
N TYR A 52 -10.88 -6.50 -1.89
CA TYR A 52 -9.58 -6.65 -2.56
C TYR A 52 -8.64 -7.61 -1.82
N VAL A 53 -9.01 -8.02 -0.61
CA VAL A 53 -8.21 -8.90 0.24
C VAL A 53 -8.44 -10.36 -0.14
N THR A 54 -7.36 -11.13 -0.24
CA THR A 54 -7.42 -12.58 -0.49
C THR A 54 -7.94 -13.34 0.74
N PRO A 55 -8.46 -14.57 0.57
CA PRO A 55 -8.90 -15.39 1.71
C PRO A 55 -7.81 -15.59 2.75
N ILE A 56 -8.22 -15.80 4.00
CA ILE A 56 -7.29 -16.17 5.08
C ILE A 56 -6.72 -17.56 4.80
N ILE A 57 -5.41 -17.72 5.01
CA ILE A 57 -4.65 -18.94 4.76
C ILE A 57 -3.86 -19.36 6.01
N ASP A 58 -3.64 -20.66 6.18
CA ASP A 58 -2.94 -21.24 7.32
C ASP A 58 -1.50 -21.65 6.96
N GLN A 59 -0.53 -21.13 7.71
CA GLN A 59 0.89 -21.45 7.56
C GLN A 59 1.29 -22.79 8.23
N GLY A 60 0.40 -23.36 9.04
CA GLY A 60 0.67 -24.49 9.91
C GLY A 60 1.87 -24.25 10.83
N SER A 61 2.54 -25.34 11.22
CA SER A 61 3.70 -25.29 12.14
C SER A 61 5.03 -24.88 11.48
N CYS A 62 5.02 -24.41 10.22
CA CYS A 62 6.22 -24.19 9.42
C CYS A 62 7.06 -22.95 9.85
N GLY A 63 6.52 -22.07 10.69
CA GLY A 63 7.18 -20.79 11.02
C GLY A 63 7.30 -19.84 9.80
N ALA A 64 6.42 -19.99 8.80
CA ALA A 64 6.49 -19.27 7.53
C ALA A 64 5.70 -17.94 7.54
N CYS A 65 5.38 -17.39 8.72
CA CYS A 65 4.56 -16.17 8.86
C CYS A 65 5.07 -15.01 8.02
N TYR A 66 6.39 -14.85 7.93
CA TYR A 66 7.03 -13.81 7.13
C TYR A 66 6.66 -13.92 5.64
N ALA A 67 6.60 -15.14 5.09
CA ALA A 67 6.25 -15.37 3.71
C ALA A 67 4.75 -15.15 3.47
N PHE A 68 3.91 -15.63 4.39
CA PHE A 68 2.45 -15.50 4.32
C PHE A 68 2.01 -14.03 4.43
N ALA A 69 2.54 -13.28 5.40
CA ALA A 69 2.22 -11.87 5.59
C ALA A 69 2.70 -11.01 4.41
N THR A 70 3.91 -11.27 3.89
CA THR A 70 4.47 -10.54 2.75
C THR A 70 3.63 -10.75 1.50
N ILE A 71 3.30 -12.01 1.19
CA ILE A 71 2.46 -12.33 0.02
C ILE A 71 1.06 -11.75 0.17
N ALA A 72 0.42 -11.84 1.34
CA ALA A 72 -0.90 -11.25 1.55
C ALA A 72 -0.90 -9.73 1.29
N CYS A 73 0.12 -9.00 1.77
CA CYS A 73 0.27 -7.57 1.49
C CYS A 73 0.45 -7.30 -0.02
N ALA A 74 1.30 -8.08 -0.70
CA ALA A 74 1.55 -7.93 -2.13
C ALA A 74 0.29 -8.22 -2.97
N GLU A 75 -0.44 -9.29 -2.65
CA GLU A 75 -1.72 -9.62 -3.28
C GLU A 75 -2.74 -8.50 -3.10
N ASN A 76 -2.89 -7.97 -1.88
CA ASN A 76 -3.85 -6.89 -1.59
C ASN A 76 -3.52 -5.62 -2.37
N ALA A 77 -2.24 -5.24 -2.41
CA ALA A 77 -1.78 -4.08 -3.17
C ALA A 77 -1.98 -4.29 -4.68
N PHE A 78 -1.62 -5.46 -5.20
CA PHE A 78 -1.83 -5.82 -6.60
C PHE A 78 -3.32 -5.78 -6.97
N ASN A 79 -4.17 -6.40 -6.14
CA ASN A 79 -5.61 -6.45 -6.35
C ASN A 79 -6.21 -5.04 -6.36
N TRP A 80 -5.80 -4.20 -5.42
CA TRP A 80 -6.23 -2.81 -5.34
C TRP A 80 -5.88 -2.00 -6.59
N VAL A 81 -4.61 -2.00 -7.01
CA VAL A 81 -4.15 -1.18 -8.15
C VAL A 81 -4.69 -1.67 -9.50
N ASN A 82 -5.01 -2.96 -9.60
CA ASN A 82 -5.56 -3.57 -10.82
C ASN A 82 -7.09 -3.70 -10.81
N ASN A 83 -7.77 -3.14 -9.80
CA ASN A 83 -9.21 -3.31 -9.60
C ASN A 83 -9.69 -4.77 -9.67
N ALA A 84 -8.89 -5.70 -9.12
CA ALA A 84 -9.17 -7.11 -9.09
C ALA A 84 -9.85 -7.50 -7.78
N TYR A 85 -11.11 -7.92 -7.85
CA TYR A 85 -11.94 -8.35 -6.72
C TYR A 85 -12.72 -9.60 -7.09
N ALA A 86 -13.44 -10.19 -6.12
CA ALA A 86 -14.19 -11.44 -6.28
C ALA A 86 -13.30 -12.55 -6.89
N ASN A 87 -13.69 -13.10 -8.04
CA ASN A 87 -12.99 -14.22 -8.69
C ASN A 87 -11.73 -13.80 -9.47
N ASN A 88 -11.46 -12.50 -9.59
CA ASN A 88 -10.34 -11.97 -10.36
C ASN A 88 -9.09 -11.68 -9.52
N ARG A 89 -9.17 -11.85 -8.19
CA ARG A 89 -8.03 -11.63 -7.28
C ARG A 89 -6.86 -12.54 -7.63
N LYS A 90 -5.64 -12.02 -7.51
CA LYS A 90 -4.43 -12.83 -7.64
C LYS A 90 -4.10 -13.50 -6.33
N SER A 91 -3.63 -14.74 -6.44
CA SER A 91 -3.02 -15.48 -5.36
C SER A 91 -1.63 -15.93 -5.80
N PHE A 92 -0.62 -15.56 -5.02
CA PHE A 92 0.77 -15.90 -5.25
C PHE A 92 1.19 -17.03 -4.31
N SER A 93 2.30 -17.70 -4.66
CA SER A 93 2.81 -18.82 -3.88
C SER A 93 3.65 -18.35 -2.69
N GLN A 94 3.16 -18.59 -1.47
CA GLN A 94 3.93 -18.37 -0.24
C GLN A 94 5.12 -19.33 -0.16
N ASN A 95 5.00 -20.52 -0.77
CA ASN A 95 6.09 -21.49 -0.80
C ASN A 95 7.24 -21.03 -1.70
N PHE A 96 6.96 -20.29 -2.78
CA PHE A 96 7.99 -19.71 -3.64
C PHE A 96 8.86 -18.71 -2.86
N LEU A 97 8.23 -17.75 -2.18
CA LEU A 97 8.94 -16.78 -1.33
C LEU A 97 9.72 -17.46 -0.19
N LYS A 98 9.16 -18.54 0.38
CA LYS A 98 9.84 -19.32 1.43
C LYS A 98 11.09 -20.06 0.92
N GLN A 99 11.00 -20.69 -0.26
CA GLN A 99 11.97 -21.70 -0.73
C GLN A 99 13.01 -21.15 -1.72
N CYS A 100 12.64 -20.16 -2.54
CA CYS A 100 13.43 -19.74 -3.70
C CYS A 100 14.14 -18.39 -3.47
N GLU A 101 13.57 -17.52 -2.63
CA GLU A 101 14.08 -16.15 -2.41
C GLU A 101 15.14 -16.08 -1.30
N ARG A 102 15.66 -17.21 -0.85
CA ARG A 102 16.76 -17.25 0.11
C ARG A 102 18.07 -17.50 -0.63
N THR A 103 18.80 -16.44 -0.92
CA THR A 103 20.22 -16.52 -1.28
C THR A 103 21.02 -16.92 -0.05
N VAL A 104 21.15 -18.22 0.20
CA VAL A 104 22.29 -18.69 0.99
C VAL A 104 23.48 -18.68 0.04
N SER A 105 24.30 -17.62 0.14
CA SER A 105 25.70 -17.73 -0.27
C SER A 105 26.32 -18.88 0.53
N PRO A 106 27.12 -19.76 -0.10
CA PRO A 106 27.84 -20.83 0.59
C PRO A 106 28.74 -20.29 1.71
#